data_AF-A0A2G5ILG3-F1
#
_entry.id   AF-A0A2G5ILG3-F1
#
_cell.length_a   1.000
_cell.length_b   1.000
_cell.length_c   1.000
_cell.angle_alpha   90.00
_cell.angle_beta   90.00
_cell.angle_gamma   90.00
#
_symmetry.space_group_name_H-M   'P 1'
#
loop_
_entity.id
_entity.type
_entity.pdbx_description
1 polymer ?
#
loop_
_entity_poly.entity_id
_entity_poly.type
_entity_poly.pdbx_seq_one_letter_code
_entity_poly.pdbx_strand_id
1 'polypeptide(L)'
;MTFHSQFRRLLLLTASSSVIAAGVLLPSSAFAATTAPQTGIVATVGTADGSSGPNGSAASAARWVDTIDAKSGIRIQLPGKSDVQHFTEAKDGGDARLYMVDADYAIVGFAVFDAPGTAPAPDDDLKSFLDGFNKTRSPGDKLTTTGADESTIDGRPALDAALKSSNGLVGATRIIYDGDHVVLMVTIGSNENAKPLDKMHQHLLATLRMPHTSAAPTSEAPAAA
;
A
#
# COMPACT_ATOMS: atom_id res chain seq x y z
N MET A 1 -21.17 -5.90 18.27
CA MET A 1 -20.33 -6.91 17.59
C MET A 1 -19.39 -6.14 16.68
N THR A 2 -18.10 -6.39 16.82
CA THR A 2 -17.04 -5.42 16.57
C THR A 2 -16.37 -5.62 15.20
N PHE A 3 -15.83 -4.53 14.67
CA PHE A 3 -14.94 -4.38 13.50
C PHE A 3 -13.93 -5.54 13.27
N HIS A 4 -13.62 -6.29 14.33
CA HIS A 4 -12.75 -7.45 14.35
C HIS A 4 -13.14 -8.58 13.39
N SER A 5 -14.43 -8.74 13.08
CA SER A 5 -14.87 -9.77 12.12
C SER A 5 -14.45 -9.41 10.68
N GLN A 6 -14.39 -8.11 10.35
CA GLN A 6 -14.16 -7.60 9.00
C GLN A 6 -12.73 -7.92 8.51
N PHE A 7 -11.70 -7.68 9.34
CA PHE A 7 -10.31 -8.03 9.00
C PHE A 7 -10.05 -9.53 8.91
N ARG A 8 -10.79 -10.35 9.66
CA ARG A 8 -10.52 -11.79 9.78
C ARG A 8 -10.86 -12.58 8.50
N ARG A 9 -11.74 -12.05 7.65
CA ARG A 9 -12.08 -12.61 6.34
C ARG A 9 -11.20 -12.06 5.21
N LEU A 10 -10.62 -10.88 5.42
CA LEU A 10 -9.85 -10.09 4.44
C LEU A 10 -8.61 -10.79 3.86
N LEU A 11 -7.88 -11.56 4.69
CA LEU A 11 -6.53 -12.05 4.34
C LEU A 11 -6.51 -13.54 3.97
N LEU A 12 -7.67 -14.12 3.66
CA LEU A 12 -7.82 -15.55 3.45
C LEU A 12 -7.30 -16.10 2.11
N LEU A 13 -7.02 -15.28 1.08
CA LEU A 13 -6.84 -15.82 -0.28
C LEU A 13 -5.66 -15.32 -1.14
N THR A 14 -4.73 -14.48 -0.66
CA THR A 14 -3.64 -13.94 -1.50
C THR A 14 -2.37 -14.81 -1.58
N ALA A 15 -2.41 -16.07 -1.17
CA ALA A 15 -1.27 -16.99 -1.31
C ALA A 15 -1.44 -17.90 -2.54
N SER A 16 -1.23 -17.35 -3.74
CA SER A 16 -0.92 -18.15 -4.93
C SER A 16 0.45 -17.76 -5.46
N SER A 17 1.46 -18.52 -5.04
CA SER A 17 2.86 -18.37 -5.40
C SER A 17 3.08 -18.76 -6.87
N SER A 18 3.44 -17.80 -7.72
CA SER A 18 4.00 -18.10 -9.05
C SER A 18 5.49 -18.39 -8.94
N VAL A 19 5.86 -19.65 -9.17
CA VAL A 19 7.23 -20.12 -9.37
C VAL A 19 7.72 -19.62 -10.73
N ILE A 20 8.58 -18.62 -10.77
CA ILE A 20 9.26 -18.22 -12.01
C ILE A 20 10.43 -19.19 -12.24
N ALA A 21 10.24 -20.09 -13.18
CA ALA A 21 11.29 -20.97 -13.68
C ALA A 21 12.35 -20.14 -14.44
N ALA A 22 13.58 -20.18 -13.97
CA ALA A 22 14.75 -19.64 -14.65
C ALA A 22 15.05 -20.45 -15.92
N GLY A 23 14.93 -19.82 -17.08
CA GLY A 23 15.34 -20.39 -18.38
C GLY A 23 16.44 -19.53 -19.01
N VAL A 24 17.69 -19.93 -18.82
CA VAL A 24 18.88 -19.40 -19.51
C VAL A 24 18.92 -19.97 -20.93
N LEU A 25 18.94 -19.10 -21.95
CA LEU A 25 19.59 -19.37 -23.25
C LEU A 25 20.02 -18.05 -23.93
N LEU A 26 21.34 -17.85 -24.00
CA LEU A 26 22.06 -17.08 -25.03
C LEU A 26 23.10 -18.05 -25.65
N PRO A 27 23.77 -17.76 -26.77
CA PRO A 27 23.58 -16.74 -27.82
C PRO A 27 23.66 -17.35 -29.25
N SER A 28 23.40 -16.57 -30.32
CA SER A 28 24.15 -16.67 -31.60
C SER A 28 23.76 -15.56 -32.60
N SER A 29 24.79 -15.02 -33.23
CA SER A 29 24.91 -13.79 -34.02
C SER A 29 24.48 -13.93 -35.49
N ALA A 30 24.11 -12.83 -36.15
CA ALA A 30 24.55 -12.51 -37.53
C ALA A 30 24.24 -11.05 -37.94
N PHE A 31 25.25 -10.40 -38.53
CA PHE A 31 25.29 -9.04 -39.09
C PHE A 31 24.99 -9.04 -40.61
N ALA A 32 24.37 -7.97 -41.14
CA ALA A 32 24.63 -7.33 -42.46
C ALA A 32 23.78 -6.04 -42.56
N ALA A 33 24.36 -4.83 -42.43
CA ALA A 33 24.99 -3.97 -43.46
C ALA A 33 24.00 -3.39 -44.50
N THR A 34 23.41 -2.21 -44.26
CA THR A 34 23.77 -0.85 -44.74
C THR A 34 23.21 -0.44 -46.12
N THR A 35 22.38 0.61 -46.14
CA THR A 35 22.52 1.80 -47.01
C THR A 35 21.68 2.96 -46.45
N ALA A 36 22.38 4.00 -45.97
CA ALA A 36 21.89 5.37 -45.79
C ALA A 36 21.94 6.10 -47.18
N PRO A 37 21.71 7.44 -47.37
CA PRO A 37 21.60 8.47 -46.35
C PRO A 37 20.71 9.73 -46.68
N GLN A 38 20.45 10.56 -45.65
CA GLN A 38 20.27 12.05 -45.60
C GLN A 38 19.11 12.69 -46.37
N THR A 39 18.26 13.48 -45.71
CA THR A 39 18.52 14.87 -45.24
C THR A 39 17.28 15.27 -44.43
N GLY A 40 17.27 15.97 -43.30
CA GLY A 40 18.15 16.89 -42.56
C GLY A 40 17.18 17.75 -41.69
N ILE A 41 17.48 18.44 -40.59
CA ILE A 41 18.68 18.92 -39.90
C ILE A 41 18.22 19.26 -38.44
N VAL A 42 18.83 18.68 -37.38
CA VAL A 42 19.73 19.27 -36.33
C VAL A 42 19.11 20.43 -35.52
N ALA A 43 19.05 20.56 -34.19
CA ALA A 43 19.66 20.01 -32.94
C ALA A 43 20.31 21.16 -32.13
N THR A 44 20.21 21.09 -30.80
CA THR A 44 21.18 21.51 -29.74
C THR A 44 20.58 21.04 -28.40
N VAL A 45 21.10 20.11 -27.59
CA VAL A 45 22.44 19.71 -27.08
C VAL A 45 23.02 20.57 -25.96
N GLY A 46 23.38 19.86 -24.87
CA GLY A 46 24.29 20.19 -23.77
C GLY A 46 24.05 19.20 -22.61
N THR A 47 24.51 17.92 -22.59
CA THR A 47 25.87 17.33 -22.36
C THR A 47 26.65 17.96 -21.19
N ALA A 48 27.32 17.24 -20.28
CA ALA A 48 28.10 15.98 -20.36
C ALA A 48 28.01 15.21 -19.00
N ASP A 49 28.58 14.04 -18.70
CA ASP A 49 29.57 13.07 -19.22
C ASP A 49 29.32 11.81 -18.34
N GLY A 50 29.37 10.54 -18.76
CA GLY A 50 30.52 9.82 -19.28
C GLY A 50 30.62 8.44 -18.58
N SER A 51 31.04 7.43 -19.35
CA SER A 51 31.44 6.06 -18.98
C SER A 51 30.37 4.97 -18.86
N SER A 52 30.47 4.04 -19.81
CA SER A 52 29.89 2.71 -19.84
C SER A 52 30.49 1.81 -18.74
N GLY A 53 29.62 1.10 -18.02
CA GLY A 53 29.98 -0.09 -17.23
C GLY A 53 28.89 -1.15 -17.40
N PRO A 54 29.22 -2.44 -17.60
CA PRO A 54 28.25 -3.50 -17.69
C PRO A 54 27.81 -3.92 -16.27
N ASN A 55 26.55 -4.30 -16.11
CA ASN A 55 25.87 -4.67 -14.85
C ASN A 55 25.36 -3.51 -13.99
N GLY A 56 24.23 -2.96 -14.41
CA GLY A 56 23.31 -2.27 -13.51
C GLY A 56 21.90 -2.55 -14.02
N SER A 57 21.27 -3.63 -13.53
CA SER A 57 19.83 -3.79 -13.67
C SER A 57 19.20 -2.63 -12.90
N ALA A 58 18.88 -1.55 -13.61
CA ALA A 58 18.14 -0.43 -13.06
C ALA A 58 16.76 -0.98 -12.70
N ALA A 59 16.53 -1.25 -11.42
CA ALA A 59 15.22 -1.53 -10.87
C ALA A 59 14.27 -0.46 -11.43
N SER A 60 13.29 -0.90 -12.23
CA SER A 60 12.30 -0.02 -12.81
C SER A 60 11.63 0.72 -11.66
N ALA A 61 11.83 2.04 -11.56
CA ALA A 61 11.19 2.83 -10.53
C ALA A 61 9.69 2.59 -10.63
N ALA A 62 9.08 2.04 -9.58
CA ALA A 62 7.66 1.75 -9.58
C ALA A 62 6.89 3.01 -9.96
N ARG A 63 6.07 2.93 -11.02
CA ARG A 63 5.24 4.05 -11.43
C ARG A 63 4.12 4.17 -10.40
N TRP A 64 4.20 5.21 -9.57
CA TRP A 64 3.16 5.53 -8.59
C TRP A 64 1.85 5.89 -9.29
N VAL A 65 0.75 5.30 -8.83
CA VAL A 65 -0.59 5.47 -9.39
C VAL A 65 -1.53 5.94 -8.28
N ASP A 66 -2.30 7.00 -8.54
CA ASP A 66 -3.36 7.44 -7.65
C ASP A 66 -4.46 6.37 -7.57
N THR A 67 -4.70 5.87 -6.37
CA THR A 67 -5.81 4.98 -6.02
C THR A 67 -6.80 5.78 -5.19
N ILE A 68 -8.06 5.78 -5.62
CA ILE A 68 -9.14 6.54 -4.98
C ILE A 68 -10.22 5.53 -4.58
N ASP A 69 -10.53 5.49 -3.29
CA ASP A 69 -11.71 4.78 -2.82
C ASP A 69 -12.96 5.57 -3.23
N ALA A 70 -13.73 5.04 -4.17
CA ALA A 70 -14.84 5.79 -4.78
C ALA A 70 -15.95 6.17 -3.78
N LYS A 71 -16.15 5.37 -2.73
CA LYS A 71 -17.21 5.59 -1.72
C LYS A 71 -16.82 6.66 -0.70
N SER A 72 -15.63 6.53 -0.12
CA SER A 72 -15.15 7.45 0.92
C SER A 72 -14.46 8.70 0.34
N GLY A 73 -13.97 8.66 -0.90
CA GLY A 73 -13.17 9.71 -1.50
C GLY A 73 -11.71 9.75 -1.02
N ILE A 74 -11.30 8.83 -0.13
CA ILE A 74 -9.93 8.70 0.37
C ILE A 74 -8.99 8.31 -0.77
N ARG A 75 -7.82 8.95 -0.84
CA ARG A 75 -6.85 8.78 -1.93
C ARG A 75 -5.46 8.47 -1.40
N ILE A 76 -4.73 7.66 -2.15
CA ILE A 76 -3.34 7.31 -1.85
C ILE A 76 -2.60 6.95 -3.15
N GLN A 77 -1.27 7.11 -3.19
CA GLN A 77 -0.47 6.59 -4.28
C GLN A 77 0.05 5.19 -3.97
N LEU A 78 -0.22 4.23 -4.84
CA LEU A 78 0.30 2.86 -4.74
C LEU A 78 1.38 2.61 -5.82
N PRO A 79 2.34 1.69 -5.59
CA PRO A 79 3.47 1.44 -6.49
C PRO A 79 3.06 0.59 -7.71
N GLY A 80 1.96 0.94 -8.35
CA GLY A 80 1.36 0.20 -9.45
C GLY A 80 -0.15 0.27 -9.43
N LYS A 81 -0.78 -0.41 -10.40
CA LYS A 81 -2.23 -0.58 -10.41
C LYS A 81 -2.62 -1.60 -9.35
N SER A 82 -3.56 -1.25 -8.49
CA SER A 82 -4.08 -2.15 -7.46
C SER A 82 -5.16 -3.09 -7.99
N ASP A 83 -5.18 -4.29 -7.43
CA ASP A 83 -6.35 -5.15 -7.46
C ASP A 83 -7.27 -4.78 -6.30
N VAL A 84 -8.55 -4.61 -6.60
CA VAL A 84 -9.57 -4.22 -5.61
C VAL A 84 -10.38 -5.44 -5.21
N GLN A 85 -10.41 -5.72 -3.92
CA GLN A 85 -11.24 -6.75 -3.32
C GLN A 85 -12.30 -6.10 -2.44
N HIS A 86 -13.56 -6.46 -2.70
CA HIS A 86 -14.71 -5.98 -1.95
C HIS A 86 -15.18 -7.05 -0.97
N PHE A 87 -15.48 -6.63 0.26
CA PHE A 87 -15.98 -7.51 1.32
C PHE A 87 -17.22 -6.87 1.92
N THR A 88 -18.31 -7.63 1.97
CA THR A 88 -19.53 -7.24 2.69
C THR A 88 -19.79 -8.31 3.74
N GLU A 89 -20.04 -7.90 4.99
CA GLU A 89 -20.48 -8.83 6.02
C GLU A 89 -21.99 -9.04 5.98
N ALA A 90 -22.39 -10.30 6.17
CA ALA A 90 -23.71 -10.78 5.81
C ALA A 90 -24.84 -10.46 6.80
N LYS A 91 -24.70 -9.49 7.73
CA LYS A 91 -25.84 -9.13 8.58
C LYS A 91 -25.82 -7.73 9.21
N ASP A 92 -24.70 -7.24 9.72
CA ASP A 92 -24.63 -5.92 10.39
C ASP A 92 -23.24 -5.26 10.28
N GLY A 93 -22.34 -5.79 9.45
CA GLY A 93 -20.97 -5.28 9.33
C GLY A 93 -20.83 -4.38 8.10
N GLY A 94 -20.20 -3.22 8.29
CA GLY A 94 -19.90 -2.28 7.21
C GLY A 94 -19.07 -2.91 6.08
N ASP A 95 -19.15 -2.28 4.90
CA ASP A 95 -18.39 -2.74 3.74
C ASP A 95 -16.91 -2.44 3.91
N ALA A 96 -16.06 -3.35 3.44
CA ALA A 96 -14.62 -3.14 3.36
C ALA A 96 -14.14 -3.24 1.91
N ARG A 97 -13.14 -2.44 1.58
CA ARG A 97 -12.55 -2.33 0.25
C ARG A 97 -11.03 -2.35 0.42
N LEU A 98 -10.39 -3.37 -0.11
CA LEU A 98 -8.94 -3.55 -0.03
C LEU A 98 -8.31 -3.42 -1.41
N TYR A 99 -7.32 -2.55 -1.48
CA TYR A 99 -6.52 -2.24 -2.65
C TYR A 99 -5.12 -2.79 -2.40
N MET A 100 -4.73 -3.84 -3.13
CA MET A 100 -3.42 -4.48 -2.98
C MET A 100 -2.59 -4.33 -4.24
N VAL A 101 -1.28 -4.18 -4.04
CA VAL A 101 -0.27 -4.27 -5.09
C VAL A 101 0.79 -5.26 -4.64
N ASP A 102 1.03 -6.29 -5.45
CA ASP A 102 2.22 -7.13 -5.33
C ASP A 102 3.38 -6.41 -6.02
N ALA A 103 4.22 -5.76 -5.21
CA ALA A 103 5.46 -5.16 -5.68
C ALA A 103 6.61 -6.18 -5.65
N ASP A 104 7.64 -5.97 -6.45
CA ASP A 104 8.74 -6.94 -6.68
C ASP A 104 9.33 -7.57 -5.41
N TYR A 105 9.37 -6.83 -4.30
CA TYR A 105 9.93 -7.26 -3.02
C TYR A 105 8.98 -7.11 -1.82
N ALA A 106 7.72 -6.73 -2.06
CA ALA A 106 6.80 -6.39 -0.98
C ALA A 106 5.32 -6.54 -1.36
N ILE A 107 4.52 -6.89 -0.37
CA ILE A 107 3.07 -6.73 -0.41
C ILE A 107 2.75 -5.33 0.12
N VAL A 108 1.99 -4.56 -0.66
CA VAL A 108 1.50 -3.23 -0.28
C VAL A 108 -0.02 -3.23 -0.29
N GLY A 109 -0.62 -2.74 0.79
CA GLY A 109 -2.07 -2.71 0.94
C GLY A 109 -2.58 -1.39 1.50
N PHE A 110 -3.74 -0.98 1.00
CA PHE A 110 -4.56 0.10 1.52
C PHE A 110 -5.99 -0.42 1.62
N ALA A 111 -6.62 -0.30 2.79
CA ALA A 111 -7.99 -0.75 3.00
C ALA A 111 -8.82 0.35 3.65
N VAL A 112 -10.07 0.47 3.20
CA VAL A 112 -11.09 1.31 3.80
C VAL A 112 -12.21 0.42 4.29
N PHE A 113 -12.53 0.56 5.58
CA PHE A 113 -13.63 -0.14 6.22
C PHE A 113 -14.67 0.88 6.62
N ASP A 114 -15.92 0.63 6.26
CA ASP A 114 -17.04 1.42 6.75
C ASP A 114 -17.32 1.02 8.20
N ALA A 115 -17.28 1.99 9.10
CA ALA A 115 -17.46 1.80 10.53
C ALA A 115 -18.58 2.74 11.02
N PRO A 116 -19.87 2.39 10.82
CA PRO A 116 -20.96 3.20 11.35
C PRO A 116 -20.99 3.07 12.89
N GLY A 117 -20.51 4.10 13.61
CA GLY A 117 -20.56 4.17 15.07
C GLY A 117 -19.19 4.39 15.72
N THR A 118 -19.12 4.24 17.05
CA THR A 118 -17.87 4.45 17.79
C THR A 118 -16.84 3.41 17.38
N ALA A 119 -15.69 3.88 16.87
CA ALA A 119 -14.57 3.01 16.54
C ALA A 119 -14.17 2.15 17.77
N PRO A 120 -13.80 0.86 17.58
CA PRO A 120 -13.22 0.04 18.63
C PRO A 120 -11.93 0.65 19.21
N ALA A 121 -11.43 0.08 20.31
CA ALA A 121 -10.13 0.46 20.84
C ALA A 121 -9.02 0.18 19.78
N PRO A 122 -7.97 1.01 19.67
CA PRO A 122 -6.98 0.83 18.62
C PRO A 122 -6.23 -0.52 18.61
N ASP A 123 -5.94 -1.06 19.79
CA ASP A 123 -5.23 -2.33 19.96
C ASP A 123 -6.00 -3.54 19.40
N ASP A 124 -7.31 -3.47 19.53
CA ASP A 124 -8.26 -4.50 19.10
C ASP A 124 -8.26 -4.65 17.57
N ASP A 125 -8.07 -3.55 16.84
CA ASP A 125 -8.03 -3.53 15.39
C ASP A 125 -6.67 -3.99 14.84
N LEU A 126 -5.57 -3.62 15.51
CA LEU A 126 -4.24 -4.17 15.21
C LEU A 126 -4.22 -5.70 15.42
N LYS A 127 -4.80 -6.17 16.53
CA LYS A 127 -4.95 -7.60 16.79
C LYS A 127 -5.77 -8.28 15.71
N SER A 128 -6.88 -7.67 15.28
CA SER A 128 -7.75 -8.23 14.25
C SER A 128 -7.07 -8.32 12.89
N PHE A 129 -6.29 -7.30 12.52
CA PHE A 129 -5.42 -7.34 11.35
C PHE A 129 -4.42 -8.50 11.42
N LEU A 130 -3.68 -8.61 12.53
CA LEU A 130 -2.68 -9.68 12.72
C LEU A 130 -3.32 -11.07 12.70
N ASP A 131 -4.46 -11.26 13.38
CA ASP A 131 -5.20 -12.51 13.41
C ASP A 131 -5.72 -12.89 12.01
N GLY A 132 -6.15 -11.90 11.22
CA GLY A 132 -6.50 -12.08 9.81
C GLY A 132 -5.30 -12.52 8.97
N PHE A 133 -4.18 -11.79 9.06
CA PHE A 133 -2.97 -12.06 8.28
C PHE A 133 -2.40 -13.45 8.57
N ASN A 134 -2.38 -13.82 9.84
CA ASN A 134 -1.71 -15.03 10.33
C ASN A 134 -2.55 -16.30 10.18
N LYS A 135 -3.84 -16.18 9.82
CA LYS A 135 -4.80 -17.29 9.90
C LYS A 135 -4.41 -18.50 9.05
N THR A 136 -3.89 -18.28 7.85
CA THR A 136 -3.53 -19.32 6.87
C THR A 136 -2.01 -19.46 6.71
N ARG A 137 -1.22 -18.71 7.48
CA ARG A 137 0.23 -18.64 7.37
C ARG A 137 0.91 -19.71 8.21
N SER A 138 2.00 -20.25 7.69
CA SER A 138 2.93 -21.11 8.43
C SER A 138 3.45 -20.39 9.67
N PRO A 139 3.75 -21.10 10.78
CA PRO A 139 4.22 -20.46 12.02
C PRO A 139 5.39 -19.51 11.86
N GLY A 140 6.33 -19.79 10.93
CA GLY A 140 7.48 -18.93 10.62
C GLY A 140 7.11 -17.60 9.96
N ASP A 141 6.00 -17.58 9.22
CA ASP A 141 5.57 -16.44 8.41
C ASP A 141 4.58 -15.54 9.17
N LYS A 142 4.20 -15.94 10.39
CA LYS A 142 3.25 -15.18 11.20
C LYS A 142 3.89 -13.88 11.67
N LEU A 143 3.19 -12.78 11.43
CA LEU A 143 3.57 -11.46 11.90
C LEU A 143 3.19 -11.27 13.36
N THR A 144 4.06 -10.57 14.07
CA THR A 144 3.88 -10.03 15.41
C THR A 144 4.30 -8.56 15.40
N THR A 145 3.84 -7.79 16.37
CA THR A 145 4.30 -6.41 16.53
C THR A 145 5.61 -6.35 17.34
N THR A 146 6.52 -5.46 16.98
CA THR A 146 7.68 -5.08 17.81
C THR A 146 7.41 -3.88 18.70
N GLY A 147 6.31 -3.18 18.46
CA GLY A 147 5.95 -1.93 19.10
C GLY A 147 4.78 -1.30 18.35
N ALA A 148 3.91 -0.64 19.09
CA ALA A 148 2.84 0.16 18.55
C ALA A 148 2.80 1.51 19.28
N ASP A 149 2.61 2.58 18.52
CA ASP A 149 2.64 3.95 18.99
C ASP A 149 1.38 4.67 18.51
N GLU A 150 0.70 5.35 19.43
CA GLU A 150 -0.40 6.24 19.06
C GLU A 150 0.13 7.49 18.36
N SER A 151 -0.58 7.94 17.33
CA SER A 151 -0.23 9.11 16.55
C SER A 151 -1.48 9.85 16.07
N THR A 152 -1.29 10.90 15.26
CA THR A 152 -2.39 11.70 14.73
C THR A 152 -2.10 12.12 13.29
N ILE A 153 -3.11 12.06 12.42
CA ILE A 153 -3.02 12.49 11.01
C ILE A 153 -4.17 13.42 10.71
N ASP A 154 -3.86 14.68 10.37
CA ASP A 154 -4.86 15.74 10.15
C ASP A 154 -5.87 15.86 11.30
N GLY A 155 -5.43 15.69 12.55
CA GLY A 155 -6.29 15.71 13.74
C GLY A 155 -7.05 14.41 14.01
N ARG A 156 -6.88 13.37 13.18
CA ARG A 156 -7.51 12.06 13.36
C ARG A 156 -6.62 11.11 14.15
N PRO A 157 -7.15 10.37 15.14
CA PRO A 157 -6.39 9.35 15.85
C PRO A 157 -5.83 8.31 14.89
N ALA A 158 -4.61 7.87 15.16
CA ALA A 158 -3.96 6.80 14.41
C ALA A 158 -3.13 5.89 15.32
N LEU A 159 -2.91 4.66 14.88
CA LEU A 159 -2.01 3.69 15.52
C LEU A 159 -0.99 3.23 14.49
N ASP A 160 0.28 3.46 14.80
CA ASP A 160 1.42 2.96 14.06
C ASP A 160 1.94 1.68 14.68
N ALA A 161 2.27 0.67 13.88
CA ALA A 161 2.91 -0.54 14.40
C ALA A 161 3.97 -1.08 13.46
N ALA A 162 5.11 -1.45 14.04
CA ALA A 162 6.18 -2.15 13.35
C ALA A 162 5.97 -3.67 13.43
N LEU A 163 6.11 -4.35 12.29
CA LEU A 163 5.77 -5.76 12.12
C LEU A 163 7.02 -6.59 11.89
N LYS A 164 7.07 -7.80 12.46
CA LYS A 164 8.08 -8.81 12.17
C LYS A 164 7.52 -10.23 12.23
N SER A 165 8.14 -11.14 11.51
CA SER A 165 7.98 -12.58 11.70
C SER A 165 9.31 -13.24 12.10
N SER A 166 9.27 -14.53 12.43
CA SER A 166 10.48 -15.29 12.73
C SER A 166 11.23 -15.78 11.49
N ASN A 167 10.58 -15.85 10.32
CA ASN A 167 11.22 -16.19 9.04
C ASN A 167 11.86 -14.97 8.34
N GLY A 168 11.90 -13.79 8.97
CA GLY A 168 12.54 -12.60 8.43
C GLY A 168 11.67 -11.70 7.56
N LEU A 169 10.33 -11.84 7.60
CA LEU A 169 9.45 -10.78 7.11
C LEU A 169 9.47 -9.60 8.08
N VAL A 170 9.47 -8.40 7.52
CA VAL A 170 9.37 -7.13 8.25
C VAL A 170 8.36 -6.23 7.55
N GLY A 171 7.81 -5.29 8.30
CA GLY A 171 6.86 -4.35 7.75
C GLY A 171 6.43 -3.27 8.72
N ALA A 172 5.48 -2.48 8.28
CA ALA A 172 4.82 -1.47 9.08
C ALA A 172 3.35 -1.41 8.69
N THR A 173 2.51 -1.07 9.65
CA THR A 173 1.10 -0.77 9.45
C THR A 173 0.73 0.52 10.14
N ARG A 174 -0.21 1.26 9.54
CA ARG A 174 -0.90 2.39 10.18
C ARG A 174 -2.40 2.17 10.08
N ILE A 175 -3.10 2.36 11.20
CA ILE A 175 -4.55 2.36 11.30
C ILE A 175 -5.01 3.78 11.63
N ILE A 176 -5.97 4.35 10.88
CA ILE A 176 -6.47 5.71 11.06
C ILE A 176 -7.98 5.67 11.28
N TYR A 177 -8.45 6.42 12.26
CA TYR A 177 -9.88 6.51 12.63
C TYR A 177 -10.48 7.82 12.11
N ASP A 178 -11.32 7.74 11.09
CA ASP A 178 -11.92 8.87 10.35
C ASP A 178 -13.42 9.01 10.64
N GLY A 179 -13.85 8.65 11.84
CA GLY A 179 -15.26 8.70 12.26
C GLY A 179 -16.12 7.62 11.62
N ASP A 180 -16.47 7.80 10.34
CA ASP A 180 -17.30 6.86 9.57
C ASP A 180 -16.48 5.76 8.89
N HIS A 181 -15.15 5.93 8.85
CA HIS A 181 -14.24 4.98 8.25
C HIS A 181 -13.08 4.64 9.18
N VAL A 182 -12.55 3.45 9.00
CA VAL A 182 -11.21 3.10 9.47
C VAL A 182 -10.36 2.78 8.24
N VAL A 183 -9.15 3.33 8.22
CA VAL A 183 -8.20 3.14 7.13
C VAL A 183 -7.04 2.31 7.64
N LEU A 184 -6.69 1.23 6.93
CA LEU A 184 -5.48 0.46 7.19
C LEU A 184 -4.51 0.59 6.01
N MET A 185 -3.25 0.86 6.32
CA MET A 185 -2.16 0.91 5.35
C MET A 185 -1.07 -0.04 5.78
N VAL A 186 -0.57 -0.87 4.88
CA VAL A 186 0.42 -1.89 5.22
C VAL A 186 1.48 -2.07 4.14
N THR A 187 2.70 -2.28 4.58
CA THR A 187 3.82 -2.71 3.74
C THR A 187 4.53 -3.87 4.44
N ILE A 188 4.66 -5.02 3.76
CA ILE A 188 5.34 -6.21 4.30
C ILE A 188 6.27 -6.78 3.22
N GLY A 189 7.49 -7.16 3.59
CA GLY A 189 8.41 -7.85 2.71
C GLY A 189 9.57 -8.46 3.47
N SER A 190 10.61 -8.91 2.76
CA SER A 190 11.80 -9.48 3.39
C SER A 190 12.62 -8.41 4.13
N ASN A 191 13.23 -8.78 5.26
CA ASN A 191 14.16 -7.93 6.02
C ASN A 191 15.36 -7.44 5.18
N GLU A 192 15.76 -8.19 4.15
CA GLU A 192 16.78 -7.75 3.19
C GLU A 192 16.41 -6.43 2.50
N ASN A 193 15.10 -6.15 2.42
CA ASN A 193 14.51 -4.97 1.81
C ASN A 193 13.98 -3.97 2.84
N ALA A 194 14.41 -4.03 4.12
CA ALA A 194 13.87 -3.17 5.18
C ALA A 194 13.94 -1.68 4.85
N LYS A 195 15.07 -1.20 4.30
CA LYS A 195 15.23 0.22 3.91
C LYS A 195 14.30 0.65 2.78
N PRO A 196 14.23 -0.06 1.63
CA PRO A 196 13.27 0.30 0.58
C PRO A 196 11.80 0.09 1.02
N LEU A 197 11.50 -0.87 1.91
CA LEU A 197 10.19 -1.03 2.54
C LEU A 197 9.80 0.19 3.37
N ASP A 198 10.70 0.68 4.24
CA ASP A 198 10.45 1.88 5.03
C ASP A 198 10.19 3.10 4.15
N LYS A 199 11.04 3.34 3.14
CA LYS A 199 10.82 4.44 2.18
C LYS A 199 9.46 4.35 1.49
N MET A 200 9.06 3.14 1.09
CA MET A 200 7.77 2.91 0.48
C MET A 200 6.63 3.21 1.46
N HIS A 201 6.74 2.74 2.71
CA HIS A 201 5.75 3.05 3.75
C HIS A 201 5.64 4.55 4.01
N GLN A 202 6.76 5.27 4.14
CA GLN A 202 6.77 6.71 4.30
C GLN A 202 6.11 7.45 3.11
N HIS A 203 6.31 6.96 1.88
CA HIS A 203 5.65 7.53 0.70
C HIS A 203 4.13 7.33 0.74
N LEU A 204 3.67 6.14 1.15
CA LEU A 204 2.25 5.88 1.35
C LEU A 204 1.65 6.88 2.36
N LEU A 205 2.31 7.06 3.50
CA LEU A 205 1.88 8.02 4.52
C LEU A 205 1.84 9.45 4.00
N ALA A 206 2.86 9.88 3.26
CA ALA A 206 2.98 11.23 2.73
C ALA A 206 1.94 11.56 1.64
N THR A 207 1.44 10.54 0.93
CA THR A 207 0.48 10.70 -0.18
C THR A 207 -0.96 10.43 0.20
N LEU A 208 -1.22 9.90 1.40
CA LEU A 208 -2.58 9.73 1.90
C LEU A 208 -3.29 11.09 1.95
N ARG A 209 -4.46 11.16 1.31
CA ARG A 209 -5.36 12.31 1.36
C ARG A 209 -6.73 11.82 1.77
N MET A 210 -7.13 12.22 2.96
CA MET A 210 -8.47 12.02 3.47
C MET A 210 -9.35 13.19 3.03
N PRO A 211 -10.65 12.98 2.77
CA PRO A 211 -11.57 14.09 2.54
C PRO A 211 -11.55 15.04 3.75
N HIS A 212 -11.66 16.33 3.50
CA HIS A 212 -11.97 17.27 4.57
C HIS A 212 -13.45 17.13 4.90
N THR A 213 -13.77 16.85 6.16
CA THR A 213 -15.12 17.06 6.66
C THR A 213 -15.38 18.56 6.63
N SER A 214 -16.08 19.05 5.61
CA SER A 214 -16.57 20.42 5.62
C SER A 214 -17.54 20.50 6.78
N ALA A 215 -17.13 21.12 7.90
CA ALA A 215 -18.07 21.55 8.91
C ALA A 215 -19.14 22.38 8.19
N ALA A 216 -20.41 21.98 8.29
CA ALA A 216 -21.51 22.76 7.74
C ALA A 216 -21.39 24.19 8.30
N PRO A 217 -21.62 25.24 7.49
CA PRO A 217 -21.65 26.59 8.03
C PRO A 217 -22.73 26.62 9.11
N THR A 218 -22.32 26.92 10.34
CA THR A 218 -23.20 27.29 11.43
C THR A 218 -24.15 28.33 10.88
N SER A 219 -25.41 27.95 10.66
CA SER A 219 -26.48 28.88 10.36
C SER A 219 -26.64 29.76 11.59
N GLU A 220 -25.89 30.85 11.63
CA GLU A 220 -26.13 31.98 12.49
C GLU A 220 -27.54 32.48 12.17
N ALA A 221 -28.51 32.07 13.00
CA ALA A 221 -29.81 32.69 13.02
C ALA A 221 -29.67 33.99 13.83
N PRO A 222 -29.89 35.17 13.24
CA PRO A 222 -30.01 36.38 14.03
C PRO A 222 -31.40 36.38 14.65
N ALA A 223 -31.49 36.17 15.96
CA ALA A 223 -32.68 36.56 16.71
C ALA A 223 -32.49 38.03 17.14
N ALA A 224 -32.94 38.93 16.25
CA ALA A 224 -33.25 40.29 16.59
C ALA A 224 -34.68 40.38 17.13
N ALA A 225 -34.82 41.05 18.27
CA ALA A 225 -35.93 41.90 18.76
C ALA A 225 -36.18 41.69 20.27
#